data_AF-A0A645IL71-F1
#
_entry.id   AF-A0A645IL71-F1
#
_cell.length_a   1.000
_cell.length_b   1.000
_cell.length_c   1.000
_cell.angle_alpha   90.00
_cell.angle_beta   90.00
_cell.angle_gamma   90.00
#
_symmetry.space_group_name_H-M   'P 1'
#
loop_
_entity.id
_entity.type
_entity.pdbx_description
1 polymer ?
#
loop_
_entity_poly.entity_id
_entity_poly.type
_entity_poly.pdbx_seq_one_letter_code
_entity_poly.pdbx_strand_id
1 'polypeptide(L)'
;MTGELTLLSQPEDYKLGFKEDFHDGPPIWPLYVSSDNYLVSIISAMELKHYVSTNDVSQELASIAASLKEDSNPVIVRVKLKVQ
;
A
#
# COMPACT_ATOMS: atom_id res chain seq x y z
N MET A 1 -0.21 25.80 14.21
CA MET A 1 -0.66 24.41 13.99
C MET A 1 -0.55 23.70 15.32
N THR A 2 -1.68 23.32 15.92
CA THR A 2 -1.70 22.38 17.03
C THR A 2 -1.61 20.99 16.40
N GLY A 3 -0.45 20.34 16.51
CA GLY A 3 -0.26 19.01 15.93
C GLY A 3 -1.06 17.98 16.70
N GLU A 4 -2.18 17.52 16.14
CA GLU A 4 -2.92 16.40 16.68
C GLU A 4 -2.17 15.09 16.36
N LEU A 5 -1.98 14.26 17.38
CA LEU A 5 -1.36 12.95 17.26
C LEU A 5 -2.44 11.87 17.34
N THR A 6 -2.49 11.02 16.32
CA THR A 6 -3.33 9.82 16.30
C THR A 6 -2.43 8.59 16.24
N LEU A 7 -2.59 7.67 17.19
CA LEU A 7 -1.92 6.38 17.17
C LEU A 7 -2.66 5.43 16.21
N LEU A 8 -1.91 4.74 15.36
CA LEU A 8 -2.44 3.76 14.41
C LEU A 8 -2.28 2.34 14.97
N SER A 9 -3.33 1.52 14.84
CA SER A 9 -3.23 0.08 15.04
C SER A 9 -2.40 -0.54 13.91
N GLN A 10 -1.65 -1.59 14.23
CA GLN A 10 -0.94 -2.36 13.20
C GLN A 10 -1.94 -3.01 12.23
N PRO A 11 -1.72 -2.92 10.91
CA PRO A 11 -2.59 -3.53 9.90
C PRO A 11 -2.44 -5.06 9.85
N GLU A 12 -1.23 -5.56 10.14
CA GLU A 12 -0.82 -6.96 10.24
C GLU A 12 0.26 -7.06 11.33
N ASP A 13 0.47 -8.24 11.90
CA ASP A 13 1.48 -8.45 12.95
C ASP A 13 2.87 -7.98 12.48
N TYR A 14 3.46 -7.04 13.24
CA TYR A 14 4.77 -6.47 12.99
C TYR A 14 4.89 -5.66 11.69
N LYS A 15 3.78 -5.27 11.06
CA LYS A 15 3.78 -4.38 9.89
C LYS A 15 3.43 -2.95 10.30
N LEU A 16 4.15 -1.98 9.75
CA LEU A 16 3.78 -0.58 9.81
C LEU A 16 2.96 -0.26 8.57
N GLY A 17 1.88 0.51 8.73
CA GLY A 17 1.07 0.87 7.57
C GLY A 17 -0.35 1.22 7.89
N PHE A 18 -1.03 1.69 6.86
CA PHE A 18 -2.47 1.60 6.77
C PHE A 18 -2.81 0.25 6.16
N LYS A 19 -3.81 -0.42 6.72
CA LYS A 19 -4.44 -1.56 6.04
C LYS A 19 -5.04 -1.00 4.77
N GLU A 20 -4.64 -1.56 3.65
CA GLU A 20 -5.14 -1.14 2.37
C GLU A 20 -6.58 -1.65 2.20
N ASP A 21 -7.46 -0.82 1.64
CA ASP A 21 -8.89 -1.08 1.47
C ASP A 21 -9.26 -1.38 0.00
N PHE A 22 -8.28 -1.77 -0.82
CA PHE A 22 -8.43 -1.94 -2.26
C PHE A 22 -7.83 -3.28 -2.73
N HIS A 23 -8.67 -4.29 -2.93
CA HIS A 23 -8.23 -5.61 -3.42
C HIS A 23 -7.34 -6.42 -2.48
N ASP A 24 -7.37 -6.10 -1.18
CA ASP A 24 -6.61 -6.82 -0.14
C ASP A 24 -5.10 -6.82 -0.41
N GLY A 25 -4.58 -5.64 -0.79
CA GLY A 25 -3.18 -5.43 -1.08
C GLY A 25 -2.30 -5.26 0.17
N PRO A 26 -0.97 -5.19 -0.04
CA PRO A 26 -0.03 -5.03 1.05
C PRO A 26 -0.29 -3.76 1.86
N PRO A 27 -0.11 -3.79 3.20
CA PRO A 27 -0.17 -2.58 3.99
C PRO A 27 0.82 -1.52 3.49
N ILE A 28 0.36 -0.28 3.43
CA ILE A 28 1.17 0.81 2.87
C ILE A 28 1.62 1.78 3.96
N TRP A 29 2.91 2.10 3.97
CA TRP A 29 3.42 3.26 4.68
C TRP A 29 3.69 4.38 3.66
N PRO A 30 3.09 5.57 3.82
CA PRO A 30 3.25 6.65 2.85
C PRO A 30 4.67 7.23 2.92
N LEU A 31 5.26 7.46 1.75
CA LEU A 31 6.48 8.26 1.61
C LEU A 31 6.18 9.75 1.50
N TYR A 32 4.97 10.09 1.04
CA TYR A 32 4.53 11.47 0.90
C TYR A 32 3.04 11.60 1.22
N VAL A 33 2.70 12.71 1.88
CA VAL A 33 1.33 13.12 2.19
C VAL A 33 1.13 14.51 1.60
N SER A 34 0.20 14.65 0.67
CA SER A 34 -0.11 15.94 0.07
C SER A 34 -1.03 16.78 0.95
N SER A 35 -1.04 18.09 0.72
CA SER A 35 -1.95 19.02 1.40
C SER A 35 -3.42 18.77 1.08
N ASP A 36 -3.71 18.10 -0.04
CA ASP A 36 -5.04 17.64 -0.41
C ASP A 36 -5.26 16.16 -0.03
N ASN A 37 -4.57 15.63 0.98
CA ASN A 37 -4.82 14.32 1.59
C ASN A 37 -4.66 13.10 0.65
N TYR A 38 -3.81 13.22 -0.38
CA TYR A 38 -3.31 12.03 -1.07
C TYR A 38 -2.08 11.49 -0.35
N LEU A 39 -2.05 10.17 -0.20
CA LEU A 39 -0.87 9.43 0.20
C LEU A 39 -0.23 8.81 -1.04
N VAL A 40 1.09 8.88 -1.11
CA VAL A 40 1.88 8.19 -2.12
C VAL A 40 2.86 7.25 -1.44
N SER A 41 2.91 6.01 -1.92
CA SER A 41 3.91 5.01 -1.56
C SER A 41 4.43 4.32 -2.81
N ILE A 42 5.50 3.55 -2.66
CA ILE A 42 6.09 2.74 -3.71
C ILE A 42 6.29 1.32 -3.21
N ILE A 43 6.08 0.35 -4.09
CA ILE A 43 6.32 -1.07 -3.83
C ILE A 43 7.16 -1.59 -4.98
N SER A 44 8.28 -2.26 -4.69
CA SER A 44 9.05 -2.87 -5.77
C SER A 44 8.25 -3.98 -6.46
N ALA A 45 8.50 -4.21 -7.74
CA ALA A 45 7.80 -5.27 -8.47
C ALA A 45 8.03 -6.65 -7.82
N MET A 46 9.25 -6.93 -7.35
CA MET A 46 9.58 -8.14 -6.59
C MET A 46 8.76 -8.27 -5.29
N GLU A 47 8.68 -7.22 -4.47
CA GLU A 47 7.89 -7.25 -3.22
C GLU A 47 6.40 -7.49 -3.49
N LEU A 48 5.84 -6.82 -4.50
CA LEU A 48 4.43 -7.00 -4.86
C LEU A 48 4.15 -8.44 -5.31
N LYS A 49 5.01 -9.00 -6.16
CA LYS A 49 4.89 -10.40 -6.59
C LYS A 49 5.01 -11.36 -5.41
N HIS A 50 5.94 -11.10 -4.50
CA HIS A 50 6.10 -11.91 -3.30
C HIS A 50 4.84 -11.86 -2.42
N TYR A 51 4.29 -10.68 -2.18
CA TYR A 51 3.07 -10.51 -1.39
C TYR A 51 1.89 -11.29 -1.99
N VAL A 52 1.63 -11.12 -3.29
CA VAL A 52 0.58 -11.85 -4.02
C VAL A 52 0.79 -13.37 -3.97
N SER A 53 2.04 -13.85 -3.96
CA SER A 53 2.32 -15.30 -3.91
C SER A 53 2.11 -15.93 -2.54
N THR A 54 2.02 -15.13 -1.48
CA THR A 54 2.00 -15.58 -0.08
C THR A 54 0.72 -15.23 0.66
N ASN A 55 -0.17 -14.44 0.06
CA ASN A 55 -1.41 -13.96 0.65
C ASN A 55 -2.60 -14.21 -0.28
N ASP A 56 -3.80 -14.28 0.28
CA ASP A 56 -5.03 -14.25 -0.49
C ASP A 56 -5.32 -12.79 -0.89
N VAL A 57 -5.44 -12.54 -2.19
CA VAL A 57 -5.56 -11.19 -2.77
C VAL A 57 -6.61 -11.19 -3.88
N SER A 58 -7.09 -10.02 -4.32
CA SER A 58 -8.02 -9.99 -5.45
C SER A 58 -7.40 -10.48 -6.76
N GLN A 59 -8.28 -10.91 -7.68
CA GLN A 59 -7.89 -11.28 -9.05
C GLN A 59 -7.28 -10.11 -9.82
N GLU A 60 -7.72 -8.87 -9.61
CA GLU A 60 -7.13 -7.70 -10.26
C GLU A 60 -5.68 -7.48 -9.78
N LEU A 61 -5.43 -7.52 -8.46
CA LEU A 61 -4.08 -7.33 -7.93
C LEU A 61 -3.14 -8.44 -8.40
N ALA A 62 -3.62 -9.68 -8.40
CA ALA A 62 -2.88 -10.82 -8.92
C ALA A 62 -2.54 -10.64 -10.41
N SER A 63 -3.48 -10.13 -11.22
CA SER A 63 -3.26 -9.88 -12.65
C SER A 63 -2.22 -8.78 -12.89
N ILE A 64 -2.23 -7.71 -12.08
CA ILE A 64 -1.21 -6.67 -12.14
C ILE A 64 0.17 -7.27 -11.83
N ALA A 65 0.30 -8.01 -10.72
CA ALA A 65 1.57 -8.64 -10.34
C ALA A 65 2.08 -9.66 -11.37
N ALA A 66 1.18 -10.39 -12.03
CA ALA A 66 1.51 -11.33 -13.10
C ALA A 66 2.09 -10.63 -14.35
N SER A 67 1.65 -9.39 -14.63
CA SER A 67 2.14 -8.61 -15.78
C SER A 67 3.55 -8.03 -15.59
N LEU A 68 4.07 -8.01 -14.36
CA LEU A 68 5.36 -7.42 -14.01
C LEU A 68 6.48 -8.47 -14.00
N LYS A 69 7.68 -8.08 -14.44
CA LYS A 69 8.93 -8.80 -14.12
C LYS A 69 9.44 -8.36 -12.76
N GLU A 70 10.25 -9.18 -12.10
CA GLU A 70 10.82 -8.85 -10.78
C GLU A 70 11.69 -7.58 -10.80
N ASP A 71 12.35 -7.31 -11.92
CA ASP A 71 13.19 -6.13 -12.18
C ASP A 71 12.44 -4.96 -12.83
N SER A 72 11.11 -5.04 -12.91
CA SER A 72 10.30 -3.93 -13.43
C SER A 72 10.38 -2.70 -12.53
N ASN A 73 10.07 -1.54 -13.10
CA ASN A 73 9.94 -0.31 -12.34
C ASN A 73 8.97 -0.51 -11.15
N PRO A 74 9.19 0.17 -10.01
CA PRO A 74 8.30 0.10 -8.87
C PRO A 74 6.86 0.50 -9.22
N VAL A 75 5.91 -0.12 -8.52
CA VAL A 75 4.50 0.26 -8.57
C VAL A 75 4.28 1.43 -7.62
N ILE A 76 3.62 2.48 -8.12
CA ILE A 76 3.23 3.63 -7.31
C ILE A 76 1.83 3.38 -6.77
N VAL A 77 1.71 3.40 -5.44
CA VAL A 77 0.41 3.39 -4.77
C VAL A 77 0.03 4.84 -4.49
N ARG A 78 -1.13 5.26 -5.01
CA ARG A 78 -1.70 6.58 -4.75
C ARG A 78 -3.12 6.42 -4.21
N VAL A 79 -3.32 6.80 -2.96
CA VAL A 79 -4.62 6.70 -2.30
C VAL A 79 -5.07 8.07 -1.79
N LYS A 80 -6.38 8.28 -1.73
CA LYS A 80 -6.99 9.47 -1.13
C LYS A 80 -7.50 9.07 0.26
N LEU A 81 -7.08 9.79 1.30
CA LEU A 81 -7.65 9.58 2.63
C LEU A 81 -9.14 9.93 2.63
N LYS A 82 -9.95 9.02 3.18
CA LYS A 82 -11.36 9.30 3.48
C LYS A 82 -11.38 10.35 4.59
N VAL A 83 -12.11 11.44 4.37
CA VAL A 83 -12.40 12.40 5.44
C VAL A 83 -13.43 11.73 6.34
N GLN A 84 -13.16 11.67 7.64
CA GLN A 84 -14.12 11.17 8.64
C GLN A 84 -15.34 12.08 8.74
#